data_AF-A0AAN6UGD7-F1
#
_entry.id   AF-A0AAN6UGD7-F1
#
_cell.length_a   1.000
_cell.length_b   1.000
_cell.length_c   1.000
_cell.angle_alpha   90.00
_cell.angle_beta   90.00
_cell.angle_gamma   90.00
#
_symmetry.space_group_name_H-M   'P 1'
#
loop_
_entity.id
_entity.type
_entity.pdbx_description
1 polymer ?
#
loop_
_entity_poly.entity_id
_entity_poly.type
_entity_poly.pdbx_seq_one_letter_code
_entity_poly.pdbx_strand_id
1 'polypeptide(L)'
;MGVSPPRQLPNTKLSHLQQQSSSLQTPHPQHTTTTYHHNPSSSPPPAAMSAPPVDPQAALFYEGKNFTGTQHDYKVGDNISVPHELNDKLLSTNIGSLAKVIGWRDYGSGGGGIFQEWTGAQPDITSLGGLSRFLVSPISSRAISFLFKDATGGKDRQYSLKVDARDVGEALLYSNVDDQYRLVGVMPENGPPVTTAVYIRDELSGVYLAVGSIYFEWNAAEDKVDIVQDGNWPKQLKSEQTGKSAFLITLIDNTPST
;
A
#
# COMPACT_ATOMS: atom_id res chain seq x y z
N MET A 1 15.81 36.66 45.39
CA MET A 1 17.19 36.51 44.88
C MET A 1 17.70 35.15 45.33
N GLY A 2 17.81 34.21 44.42
CA GLY A 2 18.38 32.87 44.66
C GLY A 2 18.78 32.30 43.31
N VAL A 3 20.08 32.36 43.02
CA VAL A 3 20.66 31.95 41.73
C VAL A 3 21.20 30.53 41.90
N SER A 4 20.65 29.57 41.16
CA SER A 4 21.18 28.20 41.09
C SER A 4 22.38 28.13 40.14
N PRO A 5 23.42 27.34 40.45
CA PRO A 5 24.61 27.21 39.61
C PRO A 5 24.42 26.22 38.43
N PRO A 6 25.23 26.32 37.37
CA PRO A 6 25.08 25.52 36.15
C PRO A 6 25.65 24.10 36.27
N ARG A 7 24.95 23.14 35.64
CA ARG A 7 25.37 21.73 35.46
C ARG A 7 26.50 21.64 34.43
N GLN A 8 27.60 20.96 34.79
CA GLN A 8 28.65 20.53 33.87
C GLN A 8 28.24 19.26 33.11
N LEU A 9 28.55 19.22 31.81
CA LEU A 9 28.40 18.06 30.92
C LEU A 9 29.68 17.19 30.94
N PRO A 10 29.56 15.85 30.80
CA PRO A 10 30.72 14.95 30.80
C PRO A 10 31.47 14.93 29.46
N ASN A 11 32.81 14.95 29.56
CA ASN A 11 33.77 14.76 28.49
C ASN A 11 33.80 13.29 28.01
N THR A 12 33.49 13.05 26.74
CA THR A 12 33.68 11.74 26.08
C THR A 12 35.03 11.70 25.38
N LYS A 13 35.91 10.80 25.82
CA LYS A 13 37.20 10.48 25.18
C LYS A 13 36.96 9.71 23.87
N LEU A 14 37.53 10.21 22.77
CA LEU A 14 37.71 9.49 21.50
C LEU A 14 39.07 8.80 21.49
N SER A 15 39.07 7.47 21.55
CA SER A 15 40.27 6.63 21.41
C SER A 15 40.43 6.16 19.97
N HIS A 16 41.62 6.36 19.42
CA HIS A 16 42.06 5.96 18.08
C HIS A 16 41.94 4.45 17.82
N LEU A 17 41.40 4.08 16.65
CA LEU A 17 41.65 2.77 16.04
C LEU A 17 42.91 2.86 15.19
N GLN A 18 43.86 2.00 15.54
CA GLN A 18 45.18 1.88 14.95
C GLN A 18 45.09 0.96 13.72
N GLN A 19 45.49 1.48 12.56
CA GLN A 19 45.72 0.70 11.34
C GLN A 19 46.95 -0.20 11.55
N GLN A 20 46.80 -1.50 11.32
CA GLN A 20 47.92 -2.40 11.09
C GLN A 20 47.81 -2.98 9.69
N SER A 21 48.75 -2.53 8.87
CA SER A 21 49.17 -3.12 7.61
C SER A 21 49.83 -4.47 7.86
N SER A 22 49.51 -5.47 7.03
CA SER A 22 50.30 -6.70 6.92
C SER A 22 50.21 -7.26 5.50
N SER A 23 51.37 -7.75 5.09
CA SER A 23 51.88 -8.02 3.76
C SER A 23 51.22 -9.17 3.00
N LEU A 24 51.12 -8.97 1.68
CA LEU A 24 50.87 -9.99 0.67
C LEU A 24 52.01 -11.02 0.63
N GLN A 25 51.67 -12.31 0.75
CA GLN A 25 52.55 -13.41 0.40
C GLN A 25 51.72 -14.51 -0.27
N THR A 26 52.02 -14.74 -1.54
CA THR A 26 51.40 -15.73 -2.44
C THR A 26 51.85 -17.15 -2.11
N PRO A 27 50.93 -18.14 -2.10
CA PRO A 27 51.30 -19.53 -2.27
C PRO A 27 50.97 -20.07 -3.68
N HIS A 28 51.91 -20.84 -4.22
CA HIS A 28 51.82 -21.65 -5.44
C HIS A 28 50.66 -22.68 -5.38
N PRO A 29 50.13 -23.12 -6.54
CA PRO A 29 48.99 -24.04 -6.61
C PRO A 29 49.43 -25.49 -6.39
N GLN A 30 48.79 -26.19 -5.45
CA GLN A 30 48.84 -27.64 -5.35
C GLN A 30 47.67 -28.25 -6.12
N HIS A 31 48.00 -29.07 -7.11
CA HIS A 31 47.06 -29.91 -7.85
C HIS A 31 46.45 -30.97 -6.91
N THR A 32 45.13 -30.90 -6.71
CA THR A 32 44.34 -32.00 -6.13
C THR A 32 43.30 -32.44 -7.15
N THR A 33 43.50 -33.63 -7.69
CA THR A 33 42.58 -34.29 -8.61
C THR A 33 41.38 -34.80 -7.79
N THR A 34 40.28 -34.05 -7.79
CA THR A 34 39.02 -34.50 -7.18
C THR A 34 38.16 -35.13 -8.26
N THR A 35 37.97 -36.45 -8.18
CA THR A 35 37.11 -37.23 -9.07
C THR A 35 35.65 -36.84 -8.82
N TYR A 36 35.04 -36.10 -9.74
CA TYR A 36 33.61 -35.78 -9.70
C TYR A 36 32.80 -37.02 -10.08
N HIS A 37 32.06 -37.58 -9.12
CA HIS A 37 30.95 -38.48 -9.41
C HIS A 37 29.82 -37.67 -10.04
N HIS A 38 29.56 -37.93 -11.33
CA HIS A 38 28.41 -37.38 -12.04
C HIS A 38 27.13 -38.00 -11.48
N ASN A 39 26.27 -37.17 -10.90
CA ASN A 39 24.92 -37.54 -10.48
C ASN A 39 23.95 -37.02 -11.55
N PRO A 40 23.48 -37.82 -12.52
CA PRO A 40 22.60 -37.33 -13.57
C PRO A 40 21.15 -37.40 -13.10
N SER A 41 20.74 -36.47 -12.23
CA SER A 41 19.32 -36.23 -11.96
C SER A 41 19.09 -34.88 -11.28
N SER A 42 19.43 -33.80 -11.98
CA SER A 42 18.71 -32.54 -11.82
C SER A 42 17.89 -32.35 -13.08
N SER A 43 16.62 -32.73 -13.04
CA SER A 43 15.67 -32.25 -14.04
C SER A 43 15.80 -30.71 -14.07
N PRO A 44 15.92 -30.08 -15.24
CA PRO A 44 15.93 -28.62 -15.30
C PRO A 44 14.67 -28.11 -14.60
N PRO A 45 14.74 -27.00 -13.84
CA PRO A 45 13.54 -26.37 -13.30
C PRO A 45 12.54 -26.18 -14.46
N PRO A 46 11.24 -26.44 -14.24
CA PRO A 46 10.25 -26.26 -15.30
C PRO A 46 10.42 -24.87 -15.89
N ALA A 47 10.52 -24.80 -17.22
CA ALA A 47 10.67 -23.53 -17.93
C ALA A 47 9.60 -22.57 -17.42
N ALA A 48 9.99 -21.33 -17.11
CA ALA A 48 9.04 -20.29 -16.73
C ALA A 48 7.96 -20.23 -17.81
N MET A 49 6.74 -20.67 -17.48
CA MET A 49 5.63 -20.58 -18.42
C MET A 49 5.42 -19.12 -18.75
N SER A 50 5.58 -18.76 -20.03
CA SER A 50 5.26 -17.43 -20.52
C SER A 50 3.78 -17.16 -20.27
N ALA A 51 3.46 -15.95 -19.78
CA ALA A 51 2.08 -15.58 -19.53
C ALA A 51 1.24 -15.66 -20.83
N PRO A 52 0.00 -16.18 -20.79
CA PRO A 52 -0.86 -16.27 -21.97
C PRO A 52 -1.16 -14.89 -22.56
N PRO A 53 -1.37 -14.74 -23.88
CA PRO A 53 -1.82 -13.47 -24.45
C PRO A 53 -3.09 -12.96 -23.78
N VAL A 54 -3.18 -11.65 -23.55
CA VAL A 54 -4.32 -10.98 -22.91
C VAL A 54 -4.70 -9.75 -23.73
N ASP A 55 -6.01 -9.48 -23.83
CA ASP A 55 -6.49 -8.25 -24.46
C ASP A 55 -5.94 -7.01 -23.72
N PRO A 56 -5.52 -5.95 -24.44
CA PRO A 56 -4.91 -4.77 -23.80
C PRO A 56 -5.75 -4.13 -22.69
N GLN A 57 -7.07 -4.25 -22.71
CA GLN A 57 -8.01 -3.69 -21.73
C GLN A 57 -8.66 -4.75 -20.84
N ALA A 58 -8.01 -5.90 -20.67
CA ALA A 58 -8.52 -7.00 -19.85
C ALA A 58 -7.53 -7.46 -18.78
N ALA A 59 -8.03 -8.28 -17.86
CA ALA A 59 -7.26 -9.05 -16.91
C ALA A 59 -7.78 -10.50 -16.90
N LEU A 60 -6.85 -11.46 -16.93
CA LEU A 60 -7.12 -12.88 -16.80
C LEU A 60 -6.64 -13.33 -15.43
N PHE A 61 -7.53 -13.78 -14.56
CA PHE A 61 -7.16 -14.38 -13.29
C PHE A 61 -7.16 -15.90 -13.38
N TYR A 62 -6.30 -16.54 -12.61
CA TYR A 62 -6.12 -17.98 -12.63
C TYR A 62 -6.18 -18.55 -11.22
N GLU A 63 -6.79 -19.74 -11.10
CA GLU A 63 -6.89 -20.42 -9.81
C GLU A 63 -5.55 -21.02 -9.32
N GLY A 64 -4.58 -21.18 -10.22
CA GLY A 64 -3.23 -21.63 -9.91
C GLY A 64 -2.21 -20.51 -10.03
N LYS A 65 -1.04 -20.70 -9.42
CA LYS A 65 0.14 -19.86 -9.66
C LYS A 65 0.67 -20.08 -11.07
N ASN A 66 1.48 -19.15 -11.57
CA ASN A 66 2.09 -19.19 -12.90
C ASN A 66 1.08 -19.40 -14.03
N PHE A 67 -0.11 -18.79 -13.92
CA PHE A 67 -1.16 -18.81 -14.95
C PHE A 67 -1.69 -20.22 -15.25
N THR A 68 -1.80 -21.06 -14.22
CA THR A 68 -2.30 -22.43 -14.33
C THR A 68 -3.71 -22.57 -13.74
N GLY A 69 -4.42 -23.64 -14.09
CA GLY A 69 -5.78 -23.90 -13.60
C GLY A 69 -6.87 -23.16 -14.38
N THR A 70 -8.06 -23.05 -13.79
CA THR A 70 -9.20 -22.36 -14.40
C THR A 70 -8.90 -20.88 -14.58
N GLN A 71 -9.20 -20.37 -15.78
CA GLN A 71 -9.08 -18.96 -16.14
C GLN A 71 -10.43 -18.25 -15.93
N HIS A 72 -10.35 -16.99 -15.48
CA HIS A 72 -11.49 -16.09 -15.29
C HIS A 72 -11.19 -14.74 -15.95
N ASP A 73 -12.09 -14.30 -16.83
CA ASP A 73 -11.88 -13.12 -17.68
C ASP A 73 -12.60 -11.90 -17.12
N TYR A 74 -11.89 -10.77 -17.07
CA TYR A 74 -12.44 -9.49 -16.64
C TYR A 74 -11.94 -8.38 -17.55
N LYS A 75 -12.72 -7.31 -17.68
CA LYS A 75 -12.42 -6.15 -18.52
C LYS A 75 -12.36 -4.87 -17.69
N VAL A 76 -11.68 -3.87 -18.23
CA VAL A 76 -11.69 -2.52 -17.66
C VAL A 76 -13.13 -2.06 -17.35
N GLY A 77 -13.34 -1.59 -16.12
CA GLY A 77 -14.63 -1.20 -15.57
C GLY A 77 -15.27 -2.24 -14.64
N ASP A 78 -14.80 -3.50 -14.67
CA ASP A 78 -15.30 -4.54 -13.77
C ASP A 78 -14.82 -4.29 -12.33
N ASN A 79 -15.78 -4.12 -11.40
CA ASN A 79 -15.57 -4.00 -9.96
C ASN A 79 -16.17 -5.24 -9.27
N ILE A 80 -15.31 -6.16 -8.89
CA ILE A 80 -15.68 -7.52 -8.52
C ILE A 80 -15.47 -7.73 -7.03
N SER A 81 -16.57 -7.96 -6.32
CA SER A 81 -16.53 -8.68 -5.03
C SER A 81 -16.36 -10.16 -5.34
N VAL A 82 -15.22 -10.74 -4.95
CA VAL A 82 -14.88 -12.13 -5.25
C VAL A 82 -15.94 -13.04 -4.62
N PRO A 83 -16.63 -13.87 -5.43
CA PRO A 83 -17.62 -14.81 -4.90
C PRO A 83 -17.00 -15.75 -3.88
N HIS A 84 -17.80 -16.24 -2.92
CA HIS A 84 -17.32 -17.10 -1.84
C HIS A 84 -16.59 -18.35 -2.37
N GLU A 85 -17.06 -18.89 -3.49
CA GLU A 85 -16.47 -20.03 -4.17
C GLU A 85 -15.11 -19.76 -4.81
N LEU A 86 -14.76 -18.51 -5.11
CA LEU A 86 -13.47 -18.08 -5.68
C LEU A 86 -12.57 -17.37 -4.68
N ASN A 87 -13.07 -17.09 -3.49
CA ASN A 87 -12.31 -16.45 -2.43
C ASN A 87 -11.03 -17.26 -2.14
N ASP A 88 -9.89 -16.56 -2.11
CA ASP A 88 -8.55 -17.11 -1.88
C ASP A 88 -8.10 -18.18 -2.89
N LYS A 89 -8.87 -18.38 -3.97
CA LYS A 89 -8.51 -19.30 -5.06
C LYS A 89 -7.82 -18.61 -6.21
N LEU A 90 -7.99 -17.30 -6.41
CA LEU A 90 -7.27 -16.58 -7.47
C LEU A 90 -5.82 -16.34 -7.02
N LEU A 91 -4.87 -17.04 -7.64
CA LEU A 91 -3.46 -17.08 -7.21
C LEU A 91 -2.49 -16.40 -8.18
N SER A 92 -2.89 -16.15 -9.42
CA SER A 92 -2.11 -15.37 -10.38
C SER A 92 -3.02 -14.57 -11.32
N THR A 93 -2.48 -13.53 -11.95
CA THR A 93 -3.21 -12.71 -12.91
C THR A 93 -2.31 -12.24 -14.05
N ASN A 94 -2.83 -12.20 -15.28
CA ASN A 94 -2.17 -11.54 -16.40
C ASN A 94 -3.01 -10.37 -16.91
N ILE A 95 -2.38 -9.21 -17.07
CA ILE A 95 -3.08 -7.94 -17.26
C ILE A 95 -2.62 -7.31 -18.57
N GLY A 96 -3.59 -6.87 -19.37
CA GLY A 96 -3.39 -6.15 -20.62
C GLY A 96 -2.58 -4.87 -20.44
N SER A 97 -1.87 -4.46 -21.50
CA SER A 97 -0.95 -3.32 -21.47
C SER A 97 -1.60 -1.96 -21.23
N LEU A 98 -2.92 -1.85 -21.39
CA LEU A 98 -3.71 -0.62 -21.14
C LEU A 98 -4.59 -0.74 -19.89
N ALA A 99 -4.48 -1.85 -19.16
CA ALA A 99 -5.20 -2.11 -17.94
C ALA A 99 -4.25 -2.17 -16.73
N LYS A 100 -4.82 -1.99 -15.56
CA LYS A 100 -4.24 -2.36 -14.27
C LYS A 100 -5.31 -2.99 -13.39
N VAL A 101 -4.89 -3.79 -12.42
CA VAL A 101 -5.78 -4.32 -11.39
C VAL A 101 -5.44 -3.65 -10.07
N ILE A 102 -6.45 -3.15 -9.39
CA ILE A 102 -6.36 -2.71 -7.99
C ILE A 102 -7.06 -3.79 -7.17
N GLY A 103 -6.31 -4.58 -6.40
CA GLY A 103 -6.84 -5.66 -5.56
C GLY A 103 -6.76 -5.30 -4.09
N TRP A 104 -7.81 -5.57 -3.31
CA TRP A 104 -7.83 -5.28 -1.89
C TRP A 104 -8.63 -6.30 -1.08
N ARG A 105 -8.43 -6.20 0.24
CA ARG A 105 -9.16 -6.97 1.25
C ARG A 105 -10.35 -6.16 1.75
N ASP A 106 -11.50 -6.81 1.75
CA ASP A 106 -12.83 -6.32 2.10
C ASP A 106 -13.50 -7.33 3.06
N TYR A 107 -12.71 -7.80 4.04
CA TYR A 107 -13.20 -8.68 5.12
C TYR A 107 -13.38 -7.89 6.40
N GLY A 108 -14.63 -7.62 6.78
CA GLY A 108 -14.99 -7.08 8.11
C GLY A 108 -15.47 -5.63 8.12
N SER A 109 -15.70 -5.10 9.32
CA SER A 109 -16.36 -3.82 9.61
C SER A 109 -15.45 -2.59 9.44
N GLY A 110 -14.58 -2.60 8.44
CA GLY A 110 -13.63 -1.52 8.21
C GLY A 110 -12.91 -1.75 6.91
N GLY A 111 -13.65 -1.77 5.80
CA GLY A 111 -13.16 -2.00 4.44
C GLY A 111 -12.00 -1.08 4.05
N GLY A 112 -11.54 -1.15 2.81
CA GLY A 112 -10.34 -0.40 2.40
C GLY A 112 -9.05 -0.93 3.03
N GLY A 113 -8.95 -2.26 3.23
CA GLY A 113 -7.76 -2.91 3.80
C GLY A 113 -6.48 -2.73 2.97
N ILE A 114 -5.45 -3.50 3.30
CA ILE A 114 -4.23 -3.57 2.47
C ILE A 114 -4.64 -3.81 1.01
N PHE A 115 -4.14 -2.97 0.12
CA PHE A 115 -4.37 -3.07 -1.31
C PHE A 115 -3.04 -3.22 -2.04
N GLN A 116 -3.11 -3.76 -3.25
CA GLN A 116 -2.01 -3.80 -4.18
C GLN A 116 -2.49 -3.36 -5.57
N GLU A 117 -1.60 -2.72 -6.30
CA GLU A 117 -1.79 -2.44 -7.72
C GLU A 117 -0.90 -3.37 -8.53
N TRP A 118 -1.50 -4.02 -9.51
CA TRP A 118 -0.79 -4.91 -10.42
C TRP A 118 -0.91 -4.39 -11.85
N THR A 119 0.22 -4.40 -12.54
CA THR A 119 0.32 -4.20 -13.99
C THR A 119 1.08 -5.37 -14.59
N GLY A 120 0.74 -5.71 -15.84
CA GLY A 120 1.33 -6.87 -16.53
C GLY A 120 1.09 -8.20 -15.83
N ALA A 121 1.97 -9.16 -16.10
CA ALA A 121 1.85 -10.52 -15.61
C ALA A 121 2.33 -10.67 -14.16
N GLN A 122 1.47 -11.20 -13.30
CA GLN A 122 1.75 -11.52 -11.89
C GLN A 122 1.60 -13.03 -11.68
N PRO A 123 2.69 -13.82 -11.69
CA PRO A 123 2.62 -15.27 -11.54
C PRO A 123 2.21 -15.72 -10.13
N ASP A 124 2.23 -14.81 -9.15
CA ASP A 124 1.82 -15.06 -7.78
C ASP A 124 1.32 -13.76 -7.13
N ILE A 125 0.04 -13.71 -6.76
CA ILE A 125 -0.58 -12.56 -6.07
C ILE A 125 -0.88 -12.84 -4.59
N THR A 126 -0.37 -13.95 -4.04
CA THR A 126 -0.67 -14.37 -2.65
C THR A 126 -0.10 -13.43 -1.59
N SER A 127 0.83 -12.54 -1.95
CA SER A 127 1.40 -11.54 -1.04
C SER A 127 0.37 -10.53 -0.51
N LEU A 128 -0.78 -10.37 -1.17
CA LEU A 128 -1.90 -9.56 -0.67
C LEU A 128 -2.51 -10.15 0.62
N GLY A 129 -2.30 -11.45 0.89
CA GLY A 129 -2.85 -12.13 2.06
C GLY A 129 -4.35 -12.40 1.96
N GLY A 130 -4.81 -12.70 0.74
CA GLY A 130 -6.19 -13.02 0.38
C GLY A 130 -6.84 -11.93 -0.46
N LEU A 131 -7.30 -12.27 -1.68
CA LEU A 131 -8.00 -11.34 -2.57
C LEU A 131 -9.51 -11.51 -2.40
N SER A 132 -10.19 -10.43 -2.01
CA SER A 132 -11.65 -10.45 -1.81
C SER A 132 -12.39 -9.49 -2.71
N ARG A 133 -11.69 -8.45 -3.20
CA ARG A 133 -12.26 -7.47 -4.11
C ARG A 133 -11.21 -6.93 -5.04
N PHE A 134 -11.58 -6.63 -6.27
CA PHE A 134 -10.70 -5.94 -7.20
C PHE A 134 -11.47 -5.08 -8.20
N LEU A 135 -10.75 -4.11 -8.76
CA LEU A 135 -11.19 -3.28 -9.88
C LEU A 135 -10.19 -3.47 -11.02
N VAL A 136 -10.69 -3.80 -12.20
CA VAL A 136 -9.92 -3.67 -13.44
C VAL A 136 -10.10 -2.25 -13.95
N SER A 137 -9.02 -1.48 -13.97
CA SER A 137 -9.04 -0.03 -14.24
C SER A 137 -8.18 0.29 -15.45
N PRO A 138 -8.43 1.41 -16.17
CA PRO A 138 -7.44 1.93 -17.11
C PRO A 138 -6.09 2.13 -16.43
N ILE A 139 -4.99 1.83 -17.13
CA ILE A 139 -3.64 1.92 -16.58
C ILE A 139 -3.29 3.34 -16.08
N SER A 140 -3.89 4.38 -16.65
CA SER A 140 -3.68 5.78 -16.26
C SER A 140 -4.48 6.23 -15.04
N SER A 141 -5.40 5.40 -14.52
CA SER A 141 -6.13 5.74 -13.29
C SER A 141 -5.19 5.74 -12.07
N ARG A 142 -5.62 6.34 -10.96
CA ARG A 142 -4.87 6.38 -9.70
C ARG A 142 -5.68 5.79 -8.56
N ALA A 143 -5.07 4.89 -7.79
CA ALA A 143 -5.59 4.48 -6.50
C ALA A 143 -5.33 5.61 -5.49
N ILE A 144 -6.39 6.15 -4.91
CA ILE A 144 -6.31 7.16 -3.85
C ILE A 144 -6.14 6.41 -2.53
N SER A 145 -5.12 6.75 -1.75
CA SER A 145 -4.84 6.04 -0.51
C SER A 145 -4.43 6.95 0.63
N PHE A 146 -4.86 6.60 1.84
CA PHE A 146 -4.58 7.34 3.06
C PHE A 146 -3.79 6.53 4.08
N LEU A 147 -2.94 7.23 4.81
CA LEU A 147 -2.37 6.80 6.09
C LEU A 147 -2.87 7.75 7.18
N PHE A 148 -3.40 7.23 8.29
CA PHE A 148 -3.93 8.06 9.37
C PHE A 148 -3.02 8.07 10.60
N LYS A 149 -2.58 9.26 11.01
CA LYS A 149 -1.74 9.47 12.20
C LYS A 149 -2.39 10.46 13.15
N ASP A 150 -1.99 10.39 14.41
CA ASP A 150 -2.39 11.34 15.44
C ASP A 150 -1.17 12.10 15.99
N ALA A 151 -1.28 13.43 16.05
CA ALA A 151 -0.30 14.34 16.61
C ALA A 151 -0.77 14.99 17.93
N THR A 152 -1.95 14.62 18.44
CA THR A 152 -2.54 15.18 19.68
C THR A 152 -2.08 14.46 20.95
N GLY A 153 -1.33 13.36 20.81
CA GLY A 153 -0.78 12.58 21.92
C GLY A 153 -1.70 11.47 22.43
N GLY A 154 -2.70 11.07 21.64
CA GLY A 154 -3.52 9.90 21.90
C GLY A 154 -2.75 8.60 21.76
N LYS A 155 -3.33 7.52 22.29
CA LYS A 155 -2.77 6.17 22.16
C LYS A 155 -3.01 5.62 20.75
N ASP A 156 -2.24 4.60 20.36
CA ASP A 156 -2.52 3.83 19.14
C ASP A 156 -3.97 3.36 19.12
N ARG A 157 -4.61 3.49 17.96
CA ARG A 157 -6.04 3.17 17.73
C ARG A 157 -7.05 4.02 18.49
N GLN A 158 -6.64 5.04 19.22
CA GLN A 158 -7.59 5.86 19.96
C GLN A 158 -8.54 6.62 19.02
N TYR A 159 -8.05 7.09 17.89
CA TYR A 159 -8.89 7.79 16.92
C TYR A 159 -9.08 6.94 15.66
N SER A 160 -10.25 7.09 15.04
CA SER A 160 -10.53 6.54 13.73
C SER A 160 -10.88 7.63 12.73
N LEU A 161 -10.48 7.40 11.48
CA LEU A 161 -10.92 8.13 10.30
C LEU A 161 -11.69 7.14 9.43
N LYS A 162 -13.01 7.31 9.39
CA LYS A 162 -13.88 6.59 8.46
C LYS A 162 -14.03 7.40 7.18
N VAL A 163 -13.88 6.75 6.04
CA VAL A 163 -14.00 7.34 4.69
C VAL A 163 -15.02 6.55 3.88
N ASP A 164 -16.15 7.16 3.52
CA ASP A 164 -17.23 6.49 2.80
C ASP A 164 -17.04 6.57 1.28
N ALA A 165 -16.03 5.85 0.77
CA ALA A 165 -15.71 5.85 -0.66
C ALA A 165 -16.71 5.01 -1.46
N ARG A 166 -17.42 5.64 -2.40
CA ARG A 166 -18.51 5.00 -3.15
C ARG A 166 -18.04 3.86 -4.06
N ASP A 167 -16.84 3.98 -4.61
CA ASP A 167 -16.27 3.08 -5.62
C ASP A 167 -15.54 1.87 -5.02
N VAL A 168 -14.79 2.08 -3.93
CA VAL A 168 -13.99 1.03 -3.27
C VAL A 168 -14.61 0.50 -1.97
N GLY A 169 -15.67 1.15 -1.49
CA GLY A 169 -16.33 0.83 -0.22
C GLY A 169 -15.84 1.69 0.94
N GLU A 170 -16.46 1.50 2.10
CA GLU A 170 -16.07 2.17 3.34
C GLU A 170 -14.64 1.80 3.73
N ALA A 171 -13.83 2.80 4.09
CA ALA A 171 -12.51 2.61 4.69
C ALA A 171 -12.46 3.04 6.14
N LEU A 172 -11.98 2.18 7.05
CA LEU A 172 -11.78 2.53 8.47
C LEU A 172 -10.29 2.51 8.83
N LEU A 173 -9.73 3.69 9.01
CA LEU A 173 -8.33 3.88 9.39
C LEU A 173 -8.24 4.20 10.88
N TYR A 174 -7.30 3.56 11.58
CA TYR A 174 -7.02 3.85 12.98
C TYR A 174 -5.70 4.62 13.11
N SER A 175 -5.65 5.60 14.02
CA SER A 175 -4.46 6.41 14.23
C SER A 175 -3.29 5.59 14.77
N ASN A 176 -2.09 5.80 14.22
CA ASN A 176 -0.81 5.29 14.75
C ASN A 176 -0.69 3.75 14.86
N VAL A 177 -1.43 2.98 14.06
CA VAL A 177 -1.37 1.50 14.11
C VAL A 177 -0.18 0.92 13.36
N ASP A 178 0.03 1.40 12.15
CA ASP A 178 1.07 0.97 11.24
C ASP A 178 1.39 2.11 10.25
N ASP A 179 2.30 1.87 9.31
CA ASP A 179 2.66 2.80 8.24
C ASP A 179 2.03 2.39 6.90
N GLN A 180 0.95 1.60 6.93
CA GLN A 180 0.32 1.10 5.72
C GLN A 180 -0.80 2.01 5.24
N TYR A 181 -0.76 2.33 3.96
CA TYR A 181 -1.81 3.06 3.29
C TYR A 181 -3.04 2.17 3.05
N ARG A 182 -4.21 2.78 3.08
CA ARG A 182 -5.52 2.16 2.88
C ARG A 182 -6.18 2.78 1.66
N LEU A 183 -6.82 1.95 0.84
CA LEU A 183 -7.50 2.40 -0.38
C LEU A 183 -8.78 3.16 0.00
N VAL A 184 -8.92 4.40 -0.50
CA VAL A 184 -10.05 5.29 -0.21
C VAL A 184 -10.71 5.87 -1.47
N GLY A 185 -10.33 5.37 -2.64
CA GLY A 185 -10.97 5.71 -3.90
C GLY A 185 -10.09 5.37 -5.10
N VAL A 186 -10.66 5.52 -6.29
CA VAL A 186 -9.96 5.40 -7.57
C VAL A 186 -10.39 6.56 -8.46
N MET A 187 -9.42 7.29 -8.99
CA MET A 187 -9.67 8.41 -9.90
C MET A 187 -9.09 8.10 -11.28
N PRO A 188 -9.93 8.05 -12.34
CA PRO A 188 -9.46 8.03 -13.71
C PRO A 188 -8.64 9.29 -14.03
N GLU A 189 -7.69 9.16 -14.96
CA GLU A 189 -7.02 10.32 -15.54
C GLU A 189 -8.06 11.28 -16.15
N ASN A 190 -7.96 12.57 -15.81
CA ASN A 190 -8.94 13.59 -16.17
C ASN A 190 -10.38 13.25 -15.74
N GLY A 191 -10.54 12.40 -14.72
CA GLY A 191 -11.84 12.08 -14.14
C GLY A 191 -12.50 13.30 -13.50
N PRO A 192 -13.83 13.29 -13.32
CA PRO A 192 -14.51 14.36 -12.62
C PRO A 192 -14.04 14.41 -11.16
N PRO A 193 -14.08 15.59 -10.52
CA PRO A 193 -13.83 15.68 -9.10
C PRO A 193 -14.81 14.85 -8.27
N VAL A 194 -14.34 14.34 -7.13
CA VAL A 194 -15.11 13.44 -6.26
C VAL A 194 -15.15 13.99 -4.84
N THR A 195 -16.35 14.06 -4.27
CA THR A 195 -16.55 14.36 -2.85
C THR A 195 -16.84 13.08 -2.07
N THR A 196 -16.08 12.84 -1.01
CA THR A 196 -16.21 11.66 -0.15
C THR A 196 -16.44 12.08 1.29
N ALA A 197 -17.48 11.53 1.94
CA ALA A 197 -17.76 11.82 3.34
C ALA A 197 -16.71 11.21 4.26
N VAL A 198 -16.36 11.93 5.33
CA VAL A 198 -15.41 11.47 6.35
C VAL A 198 -15.92 11.74 7.75
N TYR A 199 -15.56 10.84 8.67
CA TYR A 199 -15.93 10.91 10.07
C TYR A 199 -14.70 10.65 10.93
N ILE A 200 -14.47 11.51 11.91
CA ILE A 200 -13.38 11.39 12.86
C ILE A 200 -13.99 11.07 14.20
N ARG A 201 -13.57 9.97 14.81
CA ARG A 201 -14.13 9.51 16.08
C ARG A 201 -13.03 9.21 17.07
N ASP A 202 -13.23 9.61 18.32
CA ASP A 202 -12.51 9.04 19.45
C ASP A 202 -13.19 7.71 19.81
N GLU A 203 -12.51 6.61 19.55
CA GLU A 203 -13.01 5.26 19.78
C GLU A 203 -13.04 4.88 21.26
N LEU A 204 -12.32 5.62 22.13
CA LEU A 204 -12.37 5.39 23.56
C LEU A 204 -13.65 5.98 24.17
N SER A 205 -13.99 7.23 23.82
CA SER A 205 -15.19 7.91 24.33
C SER A 205 -16.44 7.66 23.48
N GLY A 206 -16.25 7.25 22.22
CA GLY A 206 -17.31 7.11 21.22
C GLY A 206 -17.75 8.43 20.57
N VAL A 207 -17.15 9.56 20.95
CA VAL A 207 -17.51 10.91 20.47
C VAL A 207 -16.94 11.17 19.08
N TYR A 208 -17.75 11.77 18.21
CA TYR A 208 -17.26 12.31 16.94
C TYR A 208 -16.56 13.64 17.17
N LEU A 209 -15.31 13.74 16.70
CA LEU A 209 -14.52 14.97 16.73
C LEU A 209 -14.91 15.89 15.57
N ALA A 210 -15.18 15.30 14.41
CA ALA A 210 -15.71 16.03 13.26
C ALA A 210 -16.43 15.08 12.29
N VAL A 211 -17.33 15.67 11.52
CA VAL A 211 -17.94 15.07 10.34
C VAL A 211 -17.78 16.08 9.21
N GLY A 212 -17.37 15.62 8.05
CA GLY A 212 -17.13 16.49 6.91
C GLY A 212 -16.98 15.72 5.61
N SER A 213 -16.30 16.32 4.66
CA SER A 213 -15.99 15.68 3.38
C SER A 213 -14.62 16.07 2.86
N ILE A 214 -14.06 15.20 2.04
CA ILE A 214 -12.83 15.44 1.29
C ILE A 214 -13.18 15.54 -0.19
N TYR A 215 -12.63 16.54 -0.85
CA TYR A 215 -12.78 16.72 -2.29
C TYR A 215 -11.47 16.35 -3.00
N PHE A 216 -11.56 15.43 -3.94
CA PHE A 216 -10.45 15.01 -4.78
C PHE A 216 -10.59 15.61 -6.18
N GLU A 217 -9.48 16.08 -6.74
CA GLU A 217 -9.42 16.60 -8.11
C GLU A 217 -8.22 16.03 -8.86
N TRP A 218 -8.38 15.83 -10.16
CA TRP A 218 -7.28 15.46 -11.05
C TRP A 218 -6.45 16.69 -11.42
N ASN A 219 -5.15 16.64 -11.13
CA ASN A 219 -4.20 17.64 -11.58
C ASN A 219 -3.48 17.13 -12.84
N ALA A 220 -3.95 17.59 -13.99
CA ALA A 220 -3.41 17.18 -15.29
C ALA A 220 -1.97 17.65 -15.54
N ALA A 221 -1.53 18.74 -14.90
CA ALA A 221 -0.18 19.27 -15.09
C ALA A 221 0.88 18.40 -14.41
N GLU A 222 0.53 17.78 -13.27
CA GLU A 222 1.45 16.98 -12.47
C GLU A 222 1.15 15.47 -12.52
N ASP A 223 0.10 15.06 -13.25
CA ASP A 223 -0.35 13.66 -13.36
C ASP A 223 -0.54 13.03 -11.97
N LYS A 224 -1.34 13.71 -11.16
CA LYS A 224 -1.60 13.37 -9.75
C LYS A 224 -3.04 13.72 -9.34
N VAL A 225 -3.45 13.22 -8.19
CA VAL A 225 -4.68 13.61 -7.50
C VAL A 225 -4.31 14.64 -6.44
N ASP A 226 -5.10 15.71 -6.33
CA ASP A 226 -5.01 16.70 -5.27
C ASP A 226 -6.21 16.57 -4.30
N ILE A 227 -5.98 16.92 -3.03
CA ILE A 227 -7.05 17.17 -2.07
C ILE A 227 -7.31 18.68 -2.02
N VAL A 228 -8.53 19.08 -2.33
CA VAL A 228 -8.98 20.47 -2.15
C VAL A 228 -9.57 20.60 -0.76
N GLN A 229 -8.91 21.37 0.11
CA GLN A 229 -9.40 21.68 1.44
C GLN A 229 -10.42 22.83 1.34
N ASP A 230 -11.69 22.48 1.22
CA ASP A 230 -12.81 23.41 1.16
C ASP A 230 -13.41 23.68 2.56
N GLY A 231 -14.58 24.34 2.61
CA GLY A 231 -15.28 24.61 3.87
C GLY A 231 -15.79 23.36 4.61
N ASN A 232 -15.83 22.20 3.96
CA ASN A 232 -16.30 20.93 4.53
C ASN A 232 -15.14 20.04 4.99
N TRP A 233 -13.90 20.41 4.71
CA TRP A 233 -12.71 19.75 5.24
C TRP A 233 -12.68 19.88 6.78
N PRO A 234 -12.57 18.76 7.54
CA PRO A 234 -12.45 18.83 8.99
C PRO A 234 -11.19 19.60 9.41
N LYS A 235 -11.36 20.71 10.13
CA LYS A 235 -10.25 21.59 10.58
C LYS A 235 -9.29 20.89 11.54
N GLN A 236 -9.74 19.82 12.17
CA GLN A 236 -8.96 18.92 13.02
C GLN A 236 -7.91 18.13 12.24
N LEU A 237 -8.00 18.08 10.90
CA LEU A 237 -7.09 17.32 10.06
C LEU A 237 -6.14 18.22 9.28
N LYS A 238 -4.93 17.70 9.10
CA LYS A 238 -3.95 18.16 8.11
C LYS A 238 -3.68 17.04 7.12
N SER A 239 -3.61 17.36 5.83
CA SER A 239 -3.13 16.45 4.79
C SER A 239 -1.73 16.80 4.32
N GLU A 240 -0.92 15.78 4.05
CA GLU A 240 0.36 15.89 3.35
C GLU A 240 0.39 14.89 2.20
N GLN A 241 0.73 15.36 1.00
CA GLN A 241 0.84 14.49 -0.18
C GLN A 241 2.20 13.78 -0.17
N THR A 242 2.17 12.44 -0.13
CA THR A 242 3.37 11.59 -0.05
C THR A 242 3.64 10.83 -1.35
N GLY A 243 2.73 10.92 -2.32
CA GLY A 243 2.88 10.39 -3.67
C GLY A 243 1.84 10.98 -4.62
N LYS A 244 1.78 10.47 -5.86
CA LYS A 244 0.83 10.97 -6.89
C LYS A 244 -0.65 10.89 -6.49
N SER A 245 -1.00 10.02 -5.55
CA SER A 245 -2.38 9.87 -5.05
C SER A 245 -2.40 9.27 -3.64
N ALA A 246 -1.31 9.46 -2.89
CA ALA A 246 -1.15 8.96 -1.53
C ALA A 246 -1.03 10.16 -0.57
N PHE A 247 -1.76 10.11 0.54
CA PHE A 247 -1.83 11.20 1.49
C PHE A 247 -1.68 10.72 2.94
N LEU A 248 -0.78 11.36 3.67
CA LEU A 248 -0.73 11.26 5.12
C LEU A 248 -1.76 12.23 5.70
N ILE A 249 -2.77 11.69 6.37
CA ILE A 249 -3.79 12.44 7.08
C ILE A 249 -3.45 12.42 8.57
N THR A 250 -3.28 13.60 9.16
CA THR A 250 -2.87 13.75 10.56
C THR A 250 -3.96 14.47 11.34
N LEU A 251 -4.42 13.89 12.45
CA LEU A 251 -5.21 14.58 13.47
C LEU A 251 -4.30 15.56 14.23
N ILE A 252 -4.61 16.86 14.13
CA ILE A 252 -3.83 17.95 14.74
C ILE A 252 -4.56 18.64 15.90
N ASP A 253 -5.87 18.45 16.01
CA ASP A 253 -6.71 18.94 17.11
C ASP A 253 -7.78 17.89 17.42
N ASN A 254 -7.89 17.50 18.69
CA ASN A 254 -8.86 16.51 19.15
C ASN A 254 -10.09 17.16 19.81
N THR A 255 -10.25 18.47 19.67
CA THR A 255 -11.44 19.18 20.14
C THR A 255 -12.60 18.93 19.17
N PRO A 256 -13.77 18.45 19.65
CA PRO A 256 -14.94 18.29 18.82
C PRO A 256 -15.37 19.60 18.16
N SER A 257 -15.81 19.51 16.91
CA SER A 257 -16.45 20.62 16.21
C SER A 257 -17.76 20.96 16.92
N THR A 258 -17.97 22.25 17.20
CA THR A 258 -19.23 22.81 17.70
C THR A 258 -20.23 23.07 16.59
#